data_AF-A0A1F8QWF4-F1
#
_entry.id   AF-A0A1F8QWF4-F1
#
_cell.length_a   1.000
_cell.length_b   1.000
_cell.length_c   1.000
_cell.angle_alpha   90.00
_cell.angle_beta   90.00
_cell.angle_gamma   90.00
#
_symmetry.space_group_name_H-M   'P 1'
#
loop_
_entity.id
_entity.type
_entity.pdbx_description
1 polymer ?
#
loop_
_entity_poly.entity_id
_entity_poly.type
_entity_poly.pdbx_seq_one_letter_code
_entity_poly.pdbx_strand_id
1 'polypeptide(L)'
;MPELRPYRTREDMTQWFRDPAIVPFIEEELKRGVYRGIGEFHLNGAEATTPIVKRIADLAAERNLPLHAHSDEMAIEALFAANPRVTVLWAHAGMSTPVETLGRMIERYPNLWVELSYRYDIVQDGKLDPAWRALFERFPDRFVYGTDTWTESRWEQLPALATTARGWLAELPAEIAVKIASRNFQTLYGQ
;
A
#
# COMPACT_ATOMS: atom_id res chain seq x y z
N MET A 1 -7.11 4.77 8.26
CA MET A 1 -7.36 3.74 9.29
C MET A 1 -6.16 3.68 10.21
N PRO A 2 -6.31 3.38 11.51
CA PRO A 2 -5.15 3.25 12.41
C PRO A 2 -4.30 2.05 12.02
N GLU A 3 -3.04 2.29 11.70
CA GLU A 3 -2.06 1.26 11.37
C GLU A 3 -0.90 1.32 12.34
N LEU A 4 -0.40 0.15 12.74
CA LEU A 4 0.70 0.05 13.67
C LEU A 4 2.02 0.08 12.91
N ARG A 5 2.78 1.16 13.04
CA ARG A 5 4.13 1.22 12.49
C ARG A 5 5.09 0.35 13.31
N PRO A 6 6.00 -0.39 12.68
CA PRO A 6 7.07 -1.11 13.37
C PRO A 6 8.22 -0.18 13.83
N TYR A 7 7.91 1.08 14.11
CA TYR A 7 8.87 2.12 14.52
C TYR A 7 8.43 2.72 15.84
N ARG A 8 9.38 2.93 16.75
CA ARG A 8 9.15 3.71 17.98
C ARG A 8 9.70 5.12 17.81
N THR A 9 10.76 5.27 17.01
CA THR A 9 11.39 6.55 16.68
C THR A 9 11.60 6.71 15.18
N ARG A 10 12.08 7.87 14.74
CA ARG A 10 12.39 8.12 13.33
C ARG A 10 13.60 7.31 12.86
N GLU A 11 14.55 7.05 13.74
CA GLU A 11 15.75 6.27 13.48
C GLU A 11 15.43 4.78 13.27
N ASP A 12 14.38 4.25 13.91
CA ASP A 12 13.93 2.86 13.71
C ASP A 12 13.49 2.60 12.25
N MET A 13 13.07 3.64 11.53
CA MET A 13 12.50 3.54 10.18
C MET A 13 13.38 2.76 9.20
N THR A 14 14.70 2.90 9.33
CA THR A 14 15.69 2.29 8.43
C THR A 14 16.35 1.02 8.98
N GLN A 15 15.93 0.52 10.15
CA GLN A 15 16.60 -0.61 10.81
C GLN A 15 15.68 -1.55 11.59
N TRP A 16 14.38 -1.27 11.68
CA TRP A 16 13.38 -2.08 12.39
C TRP A 16 13.44 -3.58 12.03
N PHE A 17 13.71 -3.89 10.77
CA PHE A 17 13.79 -5.25 10.24
C PHE A 17 15.03 -6.02 10.75
N ARG A 18 15.92 -5.38 11.50
CA ARG A 18 17.07 -6.00 12.20
C ARG A 18 16.96 -5.95 13.72
N ASP A 19 16.01 -5.20 14.28
CA ASP A 19 15.86 -5.08 15.73
C ASP A 19 14.92 -6.16 16.30
N PRO A 20 15.43 -7.13 17.08
CA PRO A 20 14.61 -8.20 17.67
C PRO A 20 13.55 -7.68 18.65
N ALA A 21 13.67 -6.45 19.17
CA ALA A 21 12.66 -5.85 20.03
C ALA A 21 11.37 -5.43 19.30
N ILE A 22 11.37 -5.39 17.96
CA ILE A 22 10.18 -4.99 17.19
C ILE A 22 9.06 -6.03 17.27
N VAL A 23 9.39 -7.32 17.22
CA VAL A 23 8.38 -8.39 17.31
C VAL A 23 7.57 -8.31 18.62
N PRO A 24 8.18 -8.32 19.82
CA PRO A 24 7.42 -8.24 21.06
C PRO A 24 6.67 -6.90 21.21
N PHE A 25 7.22 -5.79 20.69
CA PHE A 25 6.53 -4.51 20.65
C PHE A 25 5.24 -4.58 19.81
N ILE A 26 5.31 -5.13 18.59
CA ILE A 26 4.14 -5.29 17.72
C ILE A 26 3.11 -6.22 18.37
N GLU A 27 3.54 -7.35 18.92
CA GLU A 27 2.64 -8.31 19.58
C GLU A 27 1.91 -7.70 20.77
N GLU A 28 2.57 -6.85 21.55
CA GLU A 28 1.96 -6.14 22.68
C GLU A 28 0.96 -5.07 22.20
N GLU A 29 1.36 -4.20 21.28
CA GLU A 29 0.48 -3.12 20.78
C GLU A 29 -0.78 -3.67 20.10
N LEU A 30 -0.67 -4.79 19.38
CA LEU A 30 -1.81 -5.43 18.74
C LEU A 30 -2.87 -5.94 19.75
N LYS A 31 -2.53 -6.16 21.03
CA LYS A 31 -3.51 -6.53 22.08
C LYS A 31 -4.54 -5.43 22.33
N ARG A 32 -4.23 -4.18 21.97
CA ARG A 32 -5.15 -3.04 22.13
C ARG A 32 -6.37 -3.14 21.21
N GLY A 33 -6.29 -3.90 20.11
CA GLY A 33 -7.42 -4.14 19.19
C GLY A 33 -7.87 -2.95 18.33
N VAL A 34 -7.15 -1.82 18.40
CA VAL A 34 -7.48 -0.58 17.67
C VAL A 34 -6.92 -0.55 16.24
N TYR A 35 -5.90 -1.36 15.96
CA TYR A 35 -5.22 -1.37 14.68
C TYR A 35 -6.00 -2.15 13.63
N ARG A 36 -5.89 -1.69 12.39
CA ARG A 36 -6.52 -2.28 11.20
C ARG A 36 -5.51 -2.65 10.12
N GLY A 37 -4.22 -2.46 10.37
CA GLY A 37 -3.10 -2.83 9.51
C GLY A 37 -1.77 -2.65 10.25
N ILE A 38 -0.68 -3.10 9.63
CA ILE A 38 0.69 -2.86 10.10
C ILE A 38 1.41 -2.04 9.04
N GLY A 39 1.90 -0.86 9.43
CA GLY A 39 2.51 0.12 8.54
C GLY A 39 1.95 1.53 8.76
N GLU A 40 2.11 2.45 7.82
CA GLU A 40 3.02 2.36 6.68
C GLU A 40 4.48 2.14 7.15
N PHE A 41 5.15 1.14 6.58
CA PHE A 41 6.57 0.88 6.84
C PHE A 41 7.39 0.93 5.55
N HIS A 42 8.61 1.40 5.68
CA HIS A 42 9.69 1.43 4.70
C HIS A 42 10.48 0.12 4.74
N LEU A 43 10.63 -0.49 3.57
CA LEU A 43 11.39 -1.73 3.41
C LEU A 43 11.97 -1.81 2.00
N ASN A 44 13.28 -2.08 1.89
CA ASN A 44 13.91 -2.42 0.63
C ASN A 44 14.06 -3.95 0.49
N GLY A 45 14.00 -4.48 -0.73
CA GLY A 45 14.10 -5.91 -0.98
C GLY A 45 15.38 -6.57 -0.45
N ALA A 46 16.51 -5.85 -0.45
CA ALA A 46 17.77 -6.33 0.13
C ALA A 46 17.68 -6.62 1.64
N GLU A 47 16.68 -6.05 2.30
CA GLU A 47 16.49 -6.09 3.76
C GLU A 47 15.21 -6.83 4.16
N ALA A 48 14.45 -7.34 3.18
CA ALA A 48 13.12 -7.91 3.38
C ALA A 48 13.10 -9.39 3.80
N THR A 49 14.25 -10.06 3.81
CA THR A 49 14.35 -11.52 4.07
C THR A 49 14.74 -11.86 5.51
N THR A 50 14.67 -10.90 6.44
CA THR A 50 15.06 -11.13 7.83
C THR A 50 14.01 -11.95 8.60
N PRO A 51 14.40 -12.65 9.67
CA PRO A 51 13.45 -13.34 10.55
C PRO A 51 12.39 -12.41 11.16
N ILE A 52 12.72 -11.13 11.36
CA ILE A 52 11.78 -10.13 11.89
C ILE A 52 10.69 -9.83 10.87
N VAL A 53 11.06 -9.52 9.61
CA VAL A 53 10.08 -9.28 8.54
C VAL A 53 9.19 -10.49 8.34
N LYS A 54 9.77 -11.70 8.33
CA LYS A 54 9.01 -12.94 8.25
C LYS A 54 7.99 -13.05 9.40
N ARG A 55 8.41 -12.78 10.65
CA ARG A 55 7.50 -12.86 11.80
C ARG A 55 6.39 -11.82 11.73
N ILE A 56 6.67 -10.60 11.27
CA ILE A 56 5.65 -9.57 11.07
C ILE A 56 4.65 -10.00 9.98
N ALA A 57 5.12 -10.57 8.87
CA ALA A 57 4.26 -11.13 7.83
C ALA A 57 3.36 -12.26 8.37
N ASP A 58 3.92 -13.19 9.15
CA ASP A 58 3.15 -14.25 9.81
C ASP A 58 2.08 -13.69 10.75
N LEU A 59 2.44 -12.74 11.62
CA LEU A 59 1.52 -12.08 12.56
C LEU A 59 0.37 -11.36 11.85
N ALA A 60 0.67 -10.67 10.74
CA ALA A 60 -0.30 -9.97 9.93
C ALA A 60 -1.31 -10.95 9.30
N ALA A 61 -0.83 -12.04 8.71
CA ALA A 61 -1.67 -13.09 8.16
C ALA A 61 -2.51 -13.81 9.22
N GLU A 62 -1.96 -14.10 10.41
CA GLU A 62 -2.69 -14.69 11.53
C GLU A 62 -3.88 -13.83 11.99
N ARG A 63 -3.74 -12.50 11.92
CA ARG A 63 -4.72 -11.53 12.41
C ARG A 63 -5.58 -10.90 11.30
N ASN A 64 -5.39 -11.32 10.05
CA ASN A 64 -6.02 -10.70 8.88
C ASN A 64 -5.80 -9.18 8.82
N LEU A 65 -4.58 -8.73 9.11
CA LEU A 65 -4.18 -7.32 9.03
C LEU A 65 -3.39 -7.10 7.72
N PRO A 66 -3.77 -6.13 6.88
CA PRO A 66 -2.95 -5.72 5.75
C PRO A 66 -1.60 -5.18 6.20
N LEU A 67 -0.55 -5.51 5.44
CA LEU A 67 0.76 -4.88 5.51
C LEU A 67 0.78 -3.68 4.58
N HIS A 68 0.93 -2.47 5.11
CA HIS A 68 1.07 -1.26 4.31
C HIS A 68 2.54 -0.95 4.08
N ALA A 69 3.04 -1.26 2.88
CA ALA A 69 4.45 -1.33 2.56
C ALA A 69 4.87 -0.22 1.58
N HIS A 70 5.62 0.75 2.09
CA HIS A 70 6.45 1.67 1.31
C HIS A 70 7.72 0.96 0.89
N SER A 71 7.74 0.42 -0.33
CA SER A 71 8.76 -0.54 -0.69
C SER A 71 8.96 -0.69 -2.20
N ASP A 72 10.06 -1.34 -2.58
CA ASP A 72 10.31 -1.75 -3.96
C ASP A 72 9.65 -3.10 -4.31
N GLU A 73 9.70 -3.47 -5.59
CA GLU A 73 9.15 -4.73 -6.10
C GLU A 73 9.73 -5.95 -5.36
N MET A 74 11.03 -5.96 -5.11
CA MET A 74 11.73 -7.07 -4.46
C MET A 74 11.24 -7.30 -3.02
N ALA A 75 10.96 -6.24 -2.27
CA ALA A 75 10.38 -6.35 -0.94
C ALA A 75 8.98 -6.95 -0.97
N ILE A 76 8.14 -6.58 -1.95
CA ILE A 76 6.80 -7.19 -2.14
C ILE A 76 6.92 -8.69 -2.41
N GLU A 77 7.82 -9.09 -3.31
CA GLU A 77 8.08 -10.51 -3.57
C GLU A 77 8.56 -11.24 -2.30
N ALA A 78 9.45 -10.62 -1.52
CA ALA A 78 9.94 -11.18 -0.27
C ALA A 78 8.83 -11.33 0.80
N LEU A 79 7.90 -10.38 0.90
CA LEU A 79 6.76 -10.48 1.81
C LEU A 79 5.85 -11.67 1.45
N PHE A 80 5.53 -11.85 0.17
CA PHE A 80 4.74 -13.01 -0.28
C PHE A 80 5.50 -14.33 -0.18
N ALA A 81 6.82 -14.33 -0.38
CA ALA A 81 7.66 -15.50 -0.16
C ALA A 81 7.73 -15.87 1.33
N ALA A 82 7.76 -14.88 2.22
CA ALA A 82 7.76 -15.08 3.66
C ALA A 82 6.46 -15.74 4.14
N ASN A 83 5.31 -15.27 3.62
CA ASN A 83 4.01 -15.90 3.87
C ASN A 83 3.01 -15.56 2.74
N PRO A 84 2.60 -16.53 1.90
CA PRO A 84 1.73 -16.24 0.75
C PRO A 84 0.29 -15.84 1.12
N ARG A 85 -0.09 -15.96 2.40
CA ARG A 85 -1.43 -15.56 2.89
C ARG A 85 -1.51 -14.10 3.33
N VAL A 86 -0.40 -13.35 3.33
CA VAL A 86 -0.49 -11.92 3.68
C VAL A 86 -1.34 -11.16 2.66
N THR A 87 -1.99 -10.11 3.14
CA THR A 87 -2.53 -9.04 2.31
C THR A 87 -1.55 -7.88 2.37
N VAL A 88 -1.13 -7.36 1.22
CA VAL A 88 -0.20 -6.24 1.14
C VAL A 88 -0.89 -5.07 0.45
N LEU A 89 -0.87 -3.89 1.07
CA LEU A 89 -1.16 -2.61 0.45
C LEU A 89 0.17 -1.97 0.08
N TRP A 90 0.50 -1.96 -1.21
CA TRP A 90 1.75 -1.41 -1.71
C TRP A 90 1.61 0.10 -1.89
N ALA A 91 2.29 0.85 -1.03
CA ALA A 91 2.22 2.30 -1.00
C ALA A 91 2.73 2.89 -2.31
N HIS A 92 2.04 3.92 -2.80
CA HIS A 92 2.42 4.72 -3.96
C HIS A 92 2.71 3.90 -5.23
N ALA A 93 2.14 2.70 -5.34
CA ALA A 93 2.45 1.76 -6.42
C ALA A 93 3.96 1.60 -6.67
N GLY A 94 4.75 1.43 -5.60
CA GLY A 94 6.21 1.29 -5.69
C GLY A 94 6.95 2.58 -6.07
N MET A 95 6.33 3.75 -5.85
CA MET A 95 6.79 5.10 -6.21
C MET A 95 6.93 5.35 -7.73
N SER A 96 7.78 4.57 -8.39
CA SER A 96 8.15 4.72 -9.79
C SER A 96 8.06 3.42 -10.58
N THR A 97 7.50 2.35 -10.01
CA THR A 97 7.30 1.08 -10.71
C THR A 97 6.46 1.28 -11.98
N PRO A 98 6.96 0.86 -13.16
CA PRO A 98 6.23 0.97 -14.41
C PRO A 98 4.88 0.25 -14.38
N VAL A 99 3.90 0.79 -15.10
CA VAL A 99 2.51 0.28 -15.13
C VAL A 99 2.44 -1.18 -15.56
N GLU A 100 3.29 -1.59 -16.51
CA GLU A 100 3.37 -2.98 -16.98
C GLU A 100 3.87 -3.91 -15.87
N THR A 101 4.80 -3.43 -15.05
CA THR A 101 5.32 -4.19 -13.91
C THR A 101 4.29 -4.29 -12.79
N LEU A 102 3.53 -3.22 -12.50
CA LEU A 102 2.39 -3.28 -11.59
C LEU A 102 1.40 -4.36 -12.03
N GLY A 103 1.05 -4.39 -13.31
CA GLY A 103 0.14 -5.40 -13.86
C GLY A 103 0.64 -6.82 -13.66
N ARG A 104 1.93 -7.10 -13.89
CA ARG A 104 2.52 -8.43 -13.65
C ARG A 104 2.51 -8.80 -12.16
N MET A 105 2.81 -7.84 -11.28
CA MET A 105 2.83 -8.07 -9.84
C MET A 105 1.43 -8.36 -9.29
N ILE A 106 0.42 -7.59 -9.68
CA ILE A 106 -0.98 -7.79 -9.28
C ILE A 106 -1.51 -9.13 -9.79
N GLU A 107 -1.18 -9.50 -11.03
CA GLU A 107 -1.56 -10.79 -11.60
C GLU A 107 -0.92 -11.97 -10.85
N ARG A 108 0.35 -11.83 -10.46
CA ARG A 108 1.10 -12.87 -9.75
C ARG A 108 0.65 -13.05 -8.30
N TYR A 109 0.25 -11.97 -7.62
CA TYR A 109 -0.06 -11.97 -6.19
C TYR A 109 -1.51 -11.54 -5.94
N PRO A 110 -2.47 -12.48 -5.81
CA PRO A 110 -3.90 -12.17 -5.70
C PRO A 110 -4.30 -11.28 -4.51
N ASN A 111 -3.47 -11.27 -3.45
CA ASN A 111 -3.66 -10.48 -2.22
C ASN A 111 -2.83 -9.17 -2.22
N LEU A 112 -2.26 -8.78 -3.36
CA LEU A 112 -1.58 -7.49 -3.53
C LEU A 112 -2.58 -6.40 -3.92
N TRP A 113 -2.67 -5.37 -3.08
CA TRP A 113 -3.40 -4.13 -3.30
C TRP A 113 -2.40 -3.02 -3.55
N VAL A 114 -2.84 -1.97 -4.25
CA VAL A 114 -2.00 -0.85 -4.64
C VAL A 114 -2.64 0.47 -4.23
N GLU A 115 -1.87 1.29 -3.52
CA GLU A 115 -2.26 2.66 -3.15
C GLU A 115 -1.67 3.65 -4.18
N LEU A 116 -2.44 4.66 -4.60
CA LEU A 116 -2.15 5.49 -5.77
C LEU A 116 -1.54 6.87 -5.50
N SER A 117 -1.36 7.27 -4.24
CA SER A 117 -0.71 8.55 -3.95
C SER A 117 0.70 8.61 -4.54
N TYR A 118 1.18 9.81 -4.84
CA TYR A 118 2.46 10.06 -5.56
C TYR A 118 2.55 9.55 -7.01
N ARG A 119 1.54 8.86 -7.56
CA ARG A 119 1.50 8.47 -8.97
C ARG A 119 0.95 9.56 -9.87
N TYR A 120 1.78 10.57 -10.14
CA TYR A 120 1.43 11.69 -11.02
C TYR A 120 1.32 11.29 -12.50
N ASP A 121 1.92 10.16 -12.86
CA ASP A 121 1.90 9.57 -14.21
C ASP A 121 0.56 8.91 -14.57
N ILE A 122 -0.40 8.81 -13.63
CA ILE A 122 -1.79 8.44 -13.96
C ILE A 122 -2.40 9.42 -14.96
N VAL A 123 -1.95 10.68 -14.92
CA VAL A 123 -2.44 11.72 -15.82
C VAL A 123 -1.30 12.20 -16.71
N GLN A 124 -1.48 12.08 -18.02
CA GLN A 124 -0.61 12.66 -19.03
C GLN A 124 -1.38 13.69 -19.85
N ASP A 125 -0.84 14.89 -20.00
CA ASP A 125 -1.46 16.00 -20.75
C ASP A 125 -2.90 16.31 -20.32
N GLY A 126 -3.18 16.16 -19.02
CA GLY A 126 -4.48 16.42 -18.41
C GLY A 126 -5.53 15.34 -18.64
N LYS A 127 -5.15 14.18 -19.17
CA LYS A 127 -6.03 13.02 -19.38
C LYS A 127 -5.50 11.77 -18.70
N LEU A 128 -6.38 10.85 -18.35
CA LEU A 128 -6.01 9.52 -17.88
C LEU A 128 -5.11 8.82 -18.91
N ASP A 129 -3.93 8.40 -18.46
CA ASP A 129 -2.99 7.64 -19.27
C ASP A 129 -3.63 6.30 -19.74
N PRO A 130 -3.52 5.92 -21.02
CA PRO A 130 -4.14 4.71 -21.54
C PRO A 130 -3.65 3.41 -20.88
N ALA A 131 -2.38 3.33 -20.47
CA ALA A 131 -1.86 2.13 -19.82
C ALA A 131 -2.44 1.99 -18.41
N TRP A 132 -2.54 3.10 -17.67
CA TRP A 132 -3.24 3.14 -16.39
C TRP A 132 -4.72 2.79 -16.52
N ARG A 133 -5.41 3.33 -17.54
CA ARG A 133 -6.81 2.98 -17.84
C ARG A 133 -6.98 1.48 -18.02
N ALA A 134 -6.16 0.87 -18.88
CA ALA A 134 -6.21 -0.56 -19.14
C ALA A 134 -5.93 -1.38 -17.88
N LEU A 135 -5.00 -0.93 -17.04
CA LEU A 135 -4.68 -1.60 -15.78
C LEU A 135 -5.84 -1.55 -14.78
N PHE A 136 -6.47 -0.38 -14.61
CA PHE A 136 -7.65 -0.21 -13.76
C PHE A 136 -8.85 -1.04 -14.24
N GLU A 137 -9.07 -1.12 -15.55
CA GLU A 137 -10.13 -1.95 -16.13
C GLU A 137 -9.88 -3.45 -15.97
N ARG A 138 -8.61 -3.87 -16.04
CA ARG A 138 -8.23 -5.27 -15.84
C ARG A 138 -8.31 -5.72 -14.37
N PHE A 139 -7.95 -4.85 -13.43
CA PHE A 139 -7.92 -5.16 -11.99
C PHE A 139 -8.70 -4.12 -11.15
N PRO A 140 -10.01 -3.97 -11.37
CA PRO A 140 -10.79 -2.88 -10.76
C PRO A 140 -10.88 -2.99 -9.24
N ASP A 141 -10.65 -4.16 -8.67
CA ASP A 141 -10.74 -4.48 -7.24
C ASP A 141 -9.36 -4.49 -6.54
N ARG A 142 -8.34 -3.83 -7.10
CA ARG A 142 -6.95 -3.89 -6.59
C ARG A 142 -6.32 -2.53 -6.28
N PHE A 143 -7.02 -1.43 -6.54
CA PHE A 143 -6.48 -0.08 -6.35
C PHE A 143 -7.26 0.69 -5.31
N VAL A 144 -6.54 1.45 -4.48
CA VAL A 144 -7.10 2.40 -3.51
C VAL A 144 -6.51 3.77 -3.80
N TYR A 145 -7.38 4.77 -3.89
CA TYR A 145 -6.92 6.15 -3.92
C TYR A 145 -6.60 6.67 -2.51
N GLY A 146 -5.41 7.22 -2.35
CA GLY A 146 -5.00 8.01 -1.19
C GLY A 146 -4.28 9.29 -1.64
N THR A 147 -4.02 10.17 -0.69
CA THR A 147 -3.39 11.48 -0.94
C THR A 147 -2.05 11.65 -0.23
N ASP A 148 -1.75 10.76 0.71
CA ASP A 148 -0.57 10.79 1.58
C ASP A 148 -0.23 12.20 2.11
N THR A 149 -1.13 12.72 2.95
CA THR A 149 -1.03 14.05 3.59
C THR A 149 -0.29 13.99 4.93
N TRP A 150 0.95 13.50 4.91
CA TRP A 150 1.77 13.28 6.11
C TRP A 150 2.49 14.55 6.64
N THR A 151 2.49 15.65 5.89
CA THR A 151 2.97 16.98 6.32
C THR A 151 1.93 18.07 6.09
N GLU A 152 2.07 19.20 6.79
CA GLU A 152 1.25 20.40 6.58
C GLU A 152 1.24 20.88 5.12
N SER A 153 2.41 20.92 4.47
CA SER A 153 2.52 21.31 3.07
C SER A 153 1.78 20.38 2.10
N ARG A 154 1.57 19.11 2.47
CA ARG A 154 0.74 18.19 1.68
C ARG A 154 -0.75 18.48 1.86
N TRP A 155 -1.17 18.94 3.04
CA TRP A 155 -2.56 19.36 3.27
C TRP A 155 -2.96 20.54 2.38
N GLU A 156 -2.06 21.48 2.13
CA GLU A 156 -2.28 22.61 1.21
C GLU A 156 -2.55 22.14 -0.24
N GLN A 157 -1.96 21.01 -0.63
CA GLN A 157 -2.11 20.44 -1.98
C GLN A 157 -3.40 19.61 -2.13
N LEU A 158 -4.04 19.23 -1.03
CA LEU A 158 -5.19 18.32 -1.02
C LEU A 158 -6.33 18.74 -1.98
N PRO A 159 -6.75 20.01 -2.06
CA PRO A 159 -7.79 20.42 -3.00
C PRO A 159 -7.42 20.18 -4.47
N ALA A 160 -6.15 20.42 -4.83
CA ALA A 160 -5.64 20.20 -6.18
C ALA A 160 -5.56 18.70 -6.48
N LEU A 161 -4.97 17.90 -5.57
CA LEU A 161 -4.89 16.44 -5.69
C LEU A 161 -6.28 15.81 -5.86
N ALA A 162 -7.26 16.23 -5.04
CA ALA A 162 -8.62 15.73 -5.13
C ALA A 162 -9.32 16.14 -6.44
N THR A 163 -9.00 17.32 -6.99
CA THR A 163 -9.54 17.77 -8.27
C THR A 163 -8.97 16.98 -9.43
N THR A 164 -7.65 16.78 -9.45
CA THR A 164 -6.98 15.89 -10.42
C THR A 164 -7.53 14.47 -10.35
N ALA A 165 -7.71 13.95 -9.14
CA ALA A 165 -8.26 12.61 -8.93
C ALA A 165 -9.67 12.45 -9.48
N ARG A 166 -10.58 13.37 -9.16
CA ARG A 166 -11.93 13.38 -9.74
C ARG A 166 -11.91 13.46 -11.26
N GLY A 167 -10.95 14.20 -11.84
CA GLY A 167 -10.78 14.32 -13.29
C GLY A 167 -10.52 12.97 -13.96
N TRP A 168 -9.44 12.27 -13.58
CA TRP A 168 -9.12 10.99 -14.22
C TRP A 168 -10.08 9.87 -13.82
N LEU A 169 -10.64 9.90 -12.62
CA LEU A 169 -11.69 8.94 -12.21
C LEU A 169 -12.94 9.08 -13.09
N ALA A 170 -13.28 10.29 -13.55
CA ALA A 170 -14.42 10.52 -14.42
C ALA A 170 -14.22 9.98 -15.85
N GLU A 171 -12.99 9.64 -16.24
CA GLU A 171 -12.67 9.01 -17.53
C GLU A 171 -12.80 7.47 -17.50
N LEU A 172 -13.01 6.88 -16.32
CA LEU A 172 -13.27 5.45 -16.13
C LEU A 172 -14.77 5.13 -16.15
N PRO A 173 -15.15 3.86 -16.42
CA PRO A 173 -16.50 3.39 -16.13
C PRO A 173 -16.87 3.67 -14.67
N ALA A 174 -18.09 4.17 -14.45
CA ALA A 174 -18.52 4.66 -13.14
C ALA A 174 -18.33 3.65 -11.99
N GLU A 175 -18.56 2.36 -12.26
CA GLU A 175 -18.36 1.31 -11.26
C GLU A 175 -16.89 1.16 -10.83
N ILE A 176 -15.96 1.29 -11.77
CA ILE A 176 -14.51 1.20 -11.51
C ILE A 176 -14.06 2.45 -10.77
N ALA A 177 -14.52 3.63 -11.19
CA ALA A 177 -14.21 4.88 -10.51
C ALA A 177 -14.62 4.84 -9.03
N VAL A 178 -15.84 4.36 -8.73
CA VAL A 178 -16.33 4.24 -7.34
C VAL A 178 -15.56 3.19 -6.55
N LYS A 179 -15.14 2.08 -7.18
CA LYS A 179 -14.29 1.09 -6.54
C LYS A 179 -12.98 1.70 -6.07
N ILE A 180 -12.24 2.34 -6.97
CA ILE A 180 -10.93 2.92 -6.68
C ILE A 180 -11.04 4.09 -5.68
N ALA A 181 -12.07 4.93 -5.82
CA ALA A 181 -12.26 6.09 -4.96
C ALA A 181 -12.65 5.73 -3.51
N SER A 182 -13.32 4.60 -3.27
CA SER A 182 -13.79 4.27 -1.91
C SER A 182 -14.06 2.79 -1.62
N ARG A 183 -14.76 2.03 -2.48
CA ARG A 183 -15.24 0.67 -2.10
C ARG A 183 -14.12 -0.33 -1.91
N ASN A 184 -13.02 -0.19 -2.65
CA ASN A 184 -11.86 -1.05 -2.52
C ASN A 184 -11.22 -0.90 -1.13
N PHE A 185 -11.09 0.33 -0.64
CA PHE A 185 -10.62 0.61 0.71
C PHE A 185 -11.54 -0.01 1.77
N GLN A 186 -12.86 0.15 1.62
CA GLN A 186 -13.84 -0.45 2.52
C GLN A 186 -13.71 -1.97 2.55
N THR A 187 -13.57 -2.60 1.40
CA THR A 187 -13.38 -4.06 1.27
C THR A 187 -12.09 -4.51 1.95
N LEU A 188 -10.97 -3.83 1.69
CA LEU A 188 -9.65 -4.16 2.25
C LEU A 188 -9.64 -4.12 3.78
N TYR A 189 -10.34 -3.16 4.39
CA TYR A 189 -10.38 -2.96 5.85
C TYR A 189 -11.69 -3.43 6.52
N GLY A 190 -12.57 -4.13 5.79
CA GLY A 190 -13.82 -4.67 6.30
C GLY A 190 -14.78 -3.62 6.87
N GLN A 191 -14.96 -2.49 6.18
CA GLN A 191 -15.86 -1.39 6.54
C GLN A 191 -17.18 -1.43 5.76
#